data_AF-A0A938VJ33-F1
#
_entry.id   AF-A0A938VJ33-F1
#
_cell.length_a   1.000
_cell.length_b   1.000
_cell.length_c   1.000
_cell.angle_alpha   90.00
_cell.angle_beta   90.00
_cell.angle_gamma   90.00
#
_symmetry.space_group_name_H-M   'P 1'
#
loop_
_entity.id
_entity.type
_entity.pdbx_description
1 polymer ?
#
loop_
_entity_poly.entity_id
_entity_poly.type
_entity_poly.pdbx_seq_one_letter_code
_entity_poly.pdbx_strand_id
1 'polypeptide(L)'
;MKTPAGRECPHFYGDYHRGRNTEECRLLKLQGHAWTPDLCKTCPVPEIARANSCQYMKLRVEVARPFFALFQKRVQVSAFCEKSKRDVPEPQVGCGECHALPFKFEVKE
;
A
#
# COMPACT_ATOMS: atom_id res chain seq x y z
N MET A 1 -10.26 1.27 8.47
CA MET A 1 -10.51 2.58 9.12
C MET A 1 -10.05 3.70 8.19
N LYS A 2 -10.58 4.92 8.35
CA LYS A 2 -10.10 6.09 7.60
C LYS A 2 -8.83 6.65 8.26
N THR A 3 -7.80 6.86 7.44
CA THR A 3 -6.56 7.55 7.82
C THR A 3 -6.80 9.04 8.10
N PRO A 4 -5.81 9.76 8.68
CA PRO A 4 -5.88 11.22 8.82
C PRO A 4 -6.02 11.98 7.49
N ALA A 5 -5.64 11.35 6.37
CA ALA A 5 -5.86 11.88 5.02
C ALA A 5 -7.26 11.54 4.44
N GLY A 6 -8.15 10.95 5.24
CA GLY A 6 -9.53 10.62 4.85
C GLY A 6 -9.70 9.34 4.02
N ARG A 7 -8.60 8.67 3.64
CA ARG A 7 -8.60 7.45 2.82
C ARG A 7 -8.73 6.20 3.68
N GLU A 8 -9.48 5.20 3.21
CA GLU A 8 -9.53 3.88 3.88
C GLU A 8 -8.23 3.11 3.66
N CYS A 9 -7.61 2.65 4.75
CA CYS A 9 -6.37 1.89 4.69
C CYS A 9 -6.46 0.66 5.61
N PRO A 10 -6.14 -0.55 5.13
CA PRO A 10 -6.17 -1.76 5.95
C PRO A 10 -5.07 -1.79 7.02
N HIS A 11 -3.99 -1.00 6.83
CA HIS A 11 -2.86 -0.96 7.75
C HIS A 11 -2.94 0.17 8.79
N PHE A 12 -3.94 1.04 8.69
CA PHE A 12 -4.13 2.12 9.64
C PHE A 12 -4.97 1.65 10.83
N TYR A 13 -4.52 1.99 12.03
CA TYR A 13 -5.22 1.74 13.27
C TYR A 13 -5.30 3.03 14.09
N GLY A 14 -6.45 3.28 14.68
CA GLY A 14 -6.66 4.37 15.64
C GLY A 14 -7.46 3.86 16.84
N ASP A 15 -7.00 4.13 18.05
CA ASP A 15 -7.74 3.94 19.30
C ASP A 15 -8.11 5.32 19.88
N TYR A 16 -9.41 5.61 19.78
CA TYR A 16 -10.02 6.84 20.30
C TYR A 16 -10.90 6.59 21.53
N HIS A 17 -10.81 5.41 22.14
CA HIS A 17 -11.72 5.02 23.22
C HIS A 17 -11.40 5.80 24.50
N ARG A 18 -12.43 6.40 25.13
CA ARG A 18 -12.35 7.08 26.43
C ARG A 18 -11.23 8.13 26.52
N GLY A 19 -11.13 8.99 25.50
CA GLY A 19 -10.14 10.08 25.47
C GLY A 19 -8.73 9.66 25.09
N ARG A 20 -8.51 8.38 24.73
CA ARG A 20 -7.30 7.98 23.99
C ARG A 20 -7.31 8.62 22.61
N ASN A 21 -6.12 8.82 22.06
CA ASN A 21 -5.92 9.29 20.71
C ASN A 21 -4.60 8.72 20.18
N THR A 22 -4.54 7.39 20.08
CA THR A 22 -3.35 6.70 19.58
C THR A 22 -3.61 6.24 18.15
N GLU A 23 -2.78 6.74 17.24
CA GLU A 23 -2.83 6.39 15.82
C GLU A 23 -1.52 5.72 15.42
N GLU A 24 -1.60 4.68 14.59
CA GLU A 24 -0.41 4.01 14.04
C GLU A 24 -0.66 3.48 12.63
N CYS A 25 0.42 3.41 11.85
CA CYS A 25 0.47 2.61 10.64
C CYS A 25 1.19 1.30 10.94
N ARG A 26 0.43 0.19 10.99
CA ARG A 26 0.95 -1.14 11.30
C ARG A 26 1.97 -1.62 10.26
N LEU A 27 1.81 -1.24 8.99
CA LEU A 27 2.75 -1.62 7.92
C LEU A 27 4.12 -0.98 8.11
N LEU A 28 4.17 0.33 8.39
CA LEU A 28 5.42 1.04 8.65
C LEU A 28 6.08 0.56 9.95
N LYS A 29 5.28 0.37 11.01
CA LYS A 29 5.76 -0.16 12.30
C LYS A 29 6.41 -1.52 12.14
N LEU A 30 5.79 -2.42 11.37
CA LEU A 30 6.31 -3.77 11.14
C LEU A 30 7.62 -3.78 10.35
N GLN A 31 7.89 -2.73 9.58
CA GLN A 31 9.13 -2.54 8.82
C GLN A 31 10.09 -1.56 9.50
N GLY A 32 9.85 -1.22 10.78
CA GLY A 32 10.75 -0.41 11.60
C GLY A 32 10.76 1.09 11.26
N HIS A 33 9.78 1.58 10.50
CA HIS A 33 9.68 2.99 10.15
C HIS A 33 8.82 3.77 11.13
N ALA A 34 9.25 4.99 11.48
CA ALA A 34 8.45 5.94 12.23
C ALA A 34 7.30 6.47 11.37
N TRP A 35 6.08 6.37 11.89
CA TRP A 35 4.90 6.90 11.24
C TRP A 35 4.57 8.31 11.71
N THR A 36 4.08 9.14 10.79
CA THR A 36 3.50 10.46 11.07
C THR A 36 2.26 10.67 10.18
N PRO A 37 1.24 11.44 10.64
CA PRO A 37 -0.01 11.62 9.89
C PRO A 37 0.16 12.17 8.46
N ASP A 38 1.18 13.00 8.22
CA ASP A 38 1.49 13.58 6.90
C ASP A 38 1.87 12.52 5.85
N LEU A 39 2.46 11.39 6.26
CA LEU A 39 2.78 10.29 5.35
C LEU A 39 1.52 9.71 4.71
N CYS A 40 0.37 9.74 5.39
CA CYS A 40 -0.89 9.26 4.83
C CYS A 40 -1.38 10.09 3.64
N LYS A 41 -0.94 11.35 3.50
CA LYS A 41 -1.31 12.22 2.38
C LYS A 41 -0.68 11.79 1.06
N THR A 42 0.50 11.16 1.12
CA THR A 42 1.29 10.74 -0.05
C THR A 42 1.42 9.23 -0.19
N CYS A 43 0.83 8.45 0.73
CA CYS A 43 0.94 7.01 0.76
C CYS A 43 0.08 6.37 -0.35
N PRO A 44 0.66 5.53 -1.22
CA PRO A 44 -0.08 4.86 -2.30
C PRO A 44 -0.78 3.57 -1.83
N VAL A 45 -0.46 3.06 -0.62
CA VAL A 45 -1.00 1.80 -0.08
C VAL A 45 -2.54 1.73 -0.08
N PRO A 46 -3.30 2.77 0.31
CA PRO A 46 -4.76 2.77 0.23
C PRO A 46 -5.29 2.50 -1.19
N GLU A 47 -4.65 3.09 -2.20
CA GLU A 47 -5.05 2.94 -3.61
C GLU A 47 -4.74 1.54 -4.12
N ILE A 48 -3.56 1.01 -3.78
CA ILE A 48 -3.15 -0.36 -4.12
C ILE A 48 -4.11 -1.37 -3.49
N ALA A 49 -4.42 -1.24 -2.20
CA ALA A 49 -5.32 -2.16 -1.49
C ALA A 49 -6.75 -2.12 -2.04
N ARG A 50 -7.20 -0.96 -2.52
CA ARG A 50 -8.52 -0.81 -3.15
C ARG A 50 -8.56 -1.46 -4.55
N ALA A 51 -7.48 -1.35 -5.31
CA ALA A 51 -7.41 -1.85 -6.69
C ALA A 51 -7.11 -3.35 -6.77
N ASN A 52 -6.29 -3.87 -5.84
CA ASN A 52 -5.80 -5.24 -5.86
C ASN A 52 -5.92 -5.89 -4.48
N SER A 53 -6.74 -6.94 -4.41
CA SER A 53 -6.99 -7.72 -3.19
C SER A 53 -6.25 -9.06 -3.16
N CYS A 54 -5.15 -9.20 -3.90
CA CYS A 54 -4.37 -10.44 -3.94
C CYS A 54 -3.75 -10.77 -2.58
N GLN A 55 -4.13 -11.90 -1.98
CA GLN A 55 -3.63 -12.35 -0.67
C GLN A 55 -2.15 -12.73 -0.67
N TYR A 56 -1.59 -13.08 -1.83
CA TYR A 56 -0.18 -13.46 -1.99
C TYR A 56 0.74 -12.26 -2.25
N MET A 57 0.19 -11.05 -2.34
CA MET A 57 0.98 -9.84 -2.56
C MET A 57 1.47 -9.29 -1.22
N LYS A 58 2.80 -9.13 -1.10
CA LYS A 58 3.45 -8.47 0.03
C LYS A 58 3.95 -7.11 -0.40
N LEU A 59 3.60 -6.09 0.40
CA LEU A 59 4.07 -4.73 0.20
C LEU A 59 5.29 -4.48 1.09
N ARG A 60 6.39 -4.03 0.48
CA ARG A 60 7.53 -3.43 1.17
C ARG A 60 7.42 -1.93 1.06
N VAL A 61 7.61 -1.24 2.17
CA VAL A 61 7.52 0.21 2.29
C VAL A 61 8.85 0.79 2.73
N GLU A 62 9.19 1.93 2.18
CA GLU A 62 10.31 2.74 2.64
C GLU A 62 9.86 4.20 2.79
N VAL A 63 10.42 4.91 3.78
CA VAL A 63 10.16 6.34 3.97
C VAL A 63 11.35 7.13 3.43
N ALA A 64 11.19 7.69 2.23
CA ALA A 64 12.22 8.45 1.54
C ALA A 64 11.92 9.96 1.55
N ARG A 65 12.96 10.78 1.34
CA ARG A 65 12.85 12.23 1.12
C ARG A 65 13.38 12.59 -0.27
N PRO A 66 12.57 12.42 -1.32
CA PRO A 66 13.02 12.70 -2.67
C PRO A 66 13.35 14.19 -2.86
N PHE A 67 14.49 14.48 -3.47
CA PHE A 67 14.96 15.86 -3.76
C PHE A 67 13.94 16.66 -4.57
N PHE A 68 13.27 16.02 -5.55
CA PHE A 68 12.25 16.64 -6.40
C PHE A 68 10.94 16.99 -5.66
N ALA A 69 10.77 16.54 -4.42
CA ALA A 69 9.56 16.74 -3.62
C ALA A 69 9.74 17.79 -2.51
N LEU A 70 10.65 18.76 -2.70
CA LEU A 70 10.98 19.76 -1.68
C LEU A 70 11.34 19.10 -0.32
N PHE A 71 12.04 17.96 -0.36
CA PHE A 71 12.42 17.17 0.81
C PHE A 71 11.27 16.66 1.69
N GLN A 72 10.04 16.68 1.20
CA GLN A 72 8.90 16.11 1.92
C GLN A 72 9.06 14.59 2.04
N LYS A 73 8.75 14.05 3.22
CA LYS A 73 8.76 12.60 3.44
C LYS A 73 7.65 11.94 2.62
N ARG A 74 7.97 10.83 1.97
CA ARG A 74 7.03 10.04 1.16
C ARG A 74 7.20 8.56 1.43
N VAL A 75 6.08 7.85 1.34
CA VAL A 75 6.08 6.38 1.39
C VAL A 75 6.31 5.87 -0.03
N GLN A 76 7.43 5.17 -0.23
CA GLN A 76 7.69 4.39 -1.43
C GLN A 76 7.23 2.95 -1.20
N VAL A 77 6.65 2.34 -2.23
CA VAL A 77 6.12 0.97 -2.16
C VAL A 77 6.75 0.14 -3.27
N SER A 78 7.25 -1.03 -2.89
CA SER A 78 7.51 -2.14 -3.80
C SER A 78 6.61 -3.31 -3.43
N ALA A 79 6.25 -4.13 -4.42
CA ALA A 79 5.37 -5.28 -4.22
C ALA A 79 6.03 -6.54 -4.75
N PHE A 80 5.85 -7.64 -4.02
CA PHE A 80 6.31 -8.96 -4.39
C PHE A 80 5.15 -9.93 -4.28
N CYS A 81 4.97 -10.80 -5.27
CA CYS A 81 3.98 -11.86 -5.20
C CYS A 81 4.63 -13.17 -4.75
N GLU A 82 4.20 -13.71 -3.61
CA GLU A 82 4.74 -14.96 -3.05
C GLU A 82 4.36 -16.18 -3.90
N LYS A 83 3.22 -16.16 -4.59
CA LYS A 83 2.76 -17.28 -5.42
C LYS A 83 3.55 -17.41 -6.72
N SER A 84 3.71 -16.32 -7.47
CA SER A 84 4.48 -16.28 -8.72
C SER A 84 5.97 -15.99 -8.50
N LYS A 85 6.38 -15.75 -7.25
CA LYS A 85 7.78 -15.48 -6.82
C LYS A 85 8.48 -14.39 -7.63
N ARG A 86 7.77 -13.30 -7.91
CA ARG A 86 8.29 -12.18 -8.72
C ARG A 86 7.87 -10.84 -8.15
N ASP A 87 8.66 -9.83 -8.46
CA ASP A 87 8.30 -8.44 -8.24
C ASP A 87 7.07 -8.08 -9.09
N VAL A 88 6.24 -7.20 -8.54
CA VAL A 88 5.02 -6.69 -9.17
C VAL A 88 5.24 -5.20 -9.44
N PRO A 89 5.60 -4.81 -10.68
CA PRO A 89 5.91 -3.44 -11.02
C PRO A 89 4.72 -2.49 -10.85
N GLU A 90 3.51 -3.00 -11.09
CA GLU A 90 2.26 -2.26 -10.95
C GLU A 90 1.35 -2.94 -9.92
N PRO A 91 1.51 -2.62 -8.61
CA PRO A 91 0.80 -3.30 -7.54
C PRO A 91 -0.72 -3.15 -7.62
N GLN A 92 -1.23 -2.09 -8.27
CA GLN A 92 -2.66 -1.89 -8.50
C GLN A 92 -3.26 -2.91 -9.47
N VAL A 93 -2.46 -3.46 -10.39
CA VAL A 93 -2.89 -4.49 -11.36
C VAL A 93 -2.60 -5.90 -10.85
N GLY A 94 -1.47 -6.07 -10.17
CA GLY A 94 -1.05 -7.36 -9.63
C GLY A 94 -0.22 -8.18 -10.61
N CYS A 95 0.05 -9.44 -10.25
CA CYS A 95 0.98 -10.28 -11.01
C CYS A 95 0.35 -11.02 -12.20
N GLY A 96 -0.92 -10.79 -12.57
CA GLY A 96 -1.57 -11.46 -13.71
C GLY A 96 -1.79 -12.99 -13.60
N GLU A 97 -1.15 -13.68 -12.65
CA GLU A 97 -1.24 -15.14 -12.49
C GLU A 97 -2.12 -15.57 -11.31
N CYS A 98 -2.23 -14.72 -10.29
CA CYS A 98 -3.02 -15.04 -9.10
C CYS A 98 -4.53 -15.00 -9.38
N HIS A 99 -4.95 -14.16 -10.34
CA HIS A 99 -6.35 -13.88 -10.66
C HIS A 99 -6.56 -14.10 -12.17
N ALA A 100 -6.49 -15.36 -12.60
CA ALA A 100 -6.68 -15.68 -14.02
C ALA A 100 -8.11 -15.31 -14.45
N LEU A 101 -8.23 -14.65 -15.61
CA LEU A 101 -9.52 -14.40 -16.21
C LEU A 101 -10.12 -15.73 -16.71
N PRO A 102 -11.44 -15.93 -16.57
CA PRO A 102 -12.09 -17.18 -16.96
C PRO A 102 -12.17 -17.38 -18.49
N PHE A 103 -11.70 -16.42 -19.28
CA PHE A 103 -11.74 -16.45 -20.74
C PHE A 103 -10.47 -15.86 -21.35
N LYS A 104 -10.22 -16.19 -22.61
CA LYS A 104 -9.16 -15.62 -23.45
C LYS A 104 -9.80 -14.75 -24.54
N PHE A 105 -9.16 -13.65 -24.88
CA PHE A 105 -9.55 -12.85 -26.05
C PHE A 105 -8.63 -13.19 -27.21
N GLU A 106 -9.20 -13.39 -28.40
CA GLU A 106 -8.48 -13.38 -29.66
C GLU A 106 -8.62 -11.99 -30.26
N VAL A 107 -7.51 -11.24 -30.32
CA VAL A 107 -7.49 -9.98 -31.06
C VAL A 107 -7.32 -10.35 -32.52
N LYS A 108 -8.37 -10.17 -33.32
CA LYS A 108 -8.27 -10.26 -34.78
C LYS A 108 -7.64 -8.96 -35.28
N GLU A 109 -6.52 -9.09 -35.99
CA GLU A 109 -5.88 -8.02 -36.76
C GLU A 109 -6.78 -7.49 -37.88
#